data_AF-A0AAW9I8K1-F1
#
_entry.id   AF-A0AAW9I8K1-F1
#
_cell.length_a   1.000
_cell.length_b   1.000
_cell.length_c   1.000
_cell.angle_alpha   90.00
_cell.angle_beta   90.00
_cell.angle_gamma   90.00
#
_symmetry.space_group_name_H-M   'P 1'
#
loop_
_entity.id
_entity.type
_entity.pdbx_description
1 polymer ?
#
loop_
_entity_poly.entity_id
_entity_poly.type
_entity_poly.pdbx_seq_one_letter_code
_entity_poly.pdbx_strand_id
1 'polypeptide(L)'
;MKGTVVSTWIRTCRDLYGNEVINKSLKSVNWSEDIVFTPLEDVDDNHIFKLIQIIANNVNTSVNDLWQVIGENNLNIFAEDYPVFFK
;
A
#
# COMPACT_ATOMS: atom_id res chain seq x y z
N MET A 1 -12.10 -0.43 -0.48
CA MET A 1 -10.95 -1.08 -1.16
C MET A 1 -10.78 -2.49 -0.62
N LYS A 2 -10.46 -3.48 -1.47
CA LYS A 2 -10.24 -4.87 -0.99
C LYS A 2 -8.96 -4.98 -0.15
N GLY A 3 -9.02 -5.72 0.96
CA GLY A 3 -7.90 -5.91 1.88
C GLY A 3 -6.63 -6.47 1.25
N THR A 4 -6.78 -7.37 0.27
CA THR A 4 -5.65 -7.92 -0.50
C THR A 4 -4.90 -6.85 -1.29
N VAL A 5 -5.63 -5.92 -1.92
CA VAL A 5 -5.03 -4.81 -2.68
C VAL A 5 -4.29 -3.87 -1.73
N VAL A 6 -4.90 -3.53 -0.60
CA VAL A 6 -4.28 -2.67 0.43
C VAL A 6 -3.01 -3.29 1.01
N SER A 7 -3.02 -4.60 1.28
CA SER A 7 -1.85 -5.34 1.76
C SER A 7 -0.68 -5.24 0.78
N THR A 8 -0.95 -5.38 -0.52
CA THR A 8 0.07 -5.23 -1.56
C THR A 8 0.66 -3.82 -1.56
N TRP A 9 -0.17 -2.78 -1.45
CA TRP A 9 0.32 -1.40 -1.39
C TRP A 9 1.22 -1.15 -0.19
N ILE A 10 0.84 -1.63 1.00
CA ILE A 10 1.65 -1.49 2.22
C ILE A 10 2.97 -2.23 2.07
N ARG A 11 2.96 -3.45 1.49
CA ARG A 11 4.19 -4.21 1.21
C ARG A 11 5.11 -3.43 0.27
N THR A 12 4.60 -2.93 -0.85
CA THR A 12 5.35 -2.09 -1.79
C THR A 12 5.99 -0.89 -1.08
N CYS A 13 5.23 -0.18 -0.25
CA CYS A 13 5.75 0.95 0.51
C CYS A 13 6.83 0.54 1.53
N ARG A 14 6.73 -0.65 2.15
CA ARG A 14 7.77 -1.19 3.05
C ARG A 14 9.05 -1.52 2.30
N ASP A 15 8.93 -2.12 1.11
CA ASP A 15 10.07 -2.49 0.27
C ASP A 15 10.83 -1.26 -0.24
N LEU A 16 10.10 -0.18 -0.55
CA LEU A 16 10.68 1.07 -1.07
C LEU A 16 11.27 1.97 0.01
N TYR A 17 10.58 2.11 1.15
CA TYR A 17 10.87 3.16 2.14
C TYR A 17 11.24 2.62 3.53
N GLY A 18 11.23 1.30 3.71
CA GLY A 18 11.60 0.64 4.95
C GLY A 18 10.49 0.59 5.99
N ASN A 19 10.59 -0.39 6.89
CA ASN A 19 9.55 -0.67 7.88
C ASN A 19 9.33 0.48 8.88
N GLU A 20 10.38 1.20 9.28
CA GLU A 20 10.27 2.27 10.28
C GLU A 20 9.35 3.41 9.81
N VAL A 21 9.53 3.87 8.57
CA VAL A 21 8.75 4.95 7.98
C VAL A 21 7.28 4.54 7.83
N ILE A 22 7.04 3.31 7.39
CA ILE A 22 5.68 2.79 7.21
C ILE A 22 4.99 2.54 8.55
N ASN A 23 5.69 2.00 9.55
CA ASN A 23 5.16 1.80 10.90
C ASN A 23 4.73 3.13 11.53
N LYS A 24 5.54 4.18 11.39
CA LYS A 24 5.18 5.54 11.83
C LYS A 24 3.92 6.06 11.11
N SER A 25 3.79 5.77 9.82
CA SER A 25 2.65 6.19 9.01
C SER A 25 1.37 5.43 9.38
N LEU A 26 1.45 4.11 9.62
CA LEU A 26 0.33 3.29 10.10
C LEU A 26 -0.18 3.78 11.46
N LYS A 27 0.73 4.05 12.40
CA LYS A 27 0.38 4.61 13.71
C LYS A 27 -0.38 5.94 13.61
N SER A 28 -0.02 6.79 12.64
CA SER A 28 -0.68 8.09 12.46
C SER A 28 -2.14 8.00 11.99
N VAL A 29 -2.56 6.84 11.49
CA VAL A 29 -3.96 6.53 11.13
C VAL A 29 -4.58 5.52 12.09
N ASN A 30 -4.01 5.36 13.29
CA ASN A 30 -4.46 4.40 14.31
C ASN A 30 -4.49 2.94 13.85
N TRP A 31 -3.62 2.56 12.91
CA TRP A 31 -3.41 1.17 12.52
C TRP A 31 -2.23 0.56 13.28
N SER A 32 -2.35 -0.74 13.57
CA SER A 32 -1.25 -1.54 14.10
C SER A 32 -0.10 -1.58 13.08
N GLU A 33 1.14 -1.62 13.56
CA GLU A 33 2.31 -1.86 12.70
C GLU A 33 2.24 -3.24 12.03
N ASP A 34 1.63 -4.20 12.72
CA ASP A 34 1.43 -5.57 12.29
C ASP A 34 0.02 -5.80 11.71
N ILE A 35 -0.62 -4.75 11.19
CA ILE A 35 -1.95 -4.89 10.58
C ILE A 35 -1.90 -5.89 9.41
N VAL A 36 -2.84 -6.83 9.42
CA VAL A 36 -3.01 -7.84 8.37
C VAL A 36 -4.45 -7.74 7.87
N PHE A 37 -4.60 -7.68 6.55
CA PHE A 37 -5.91 -7.70 5.92
C PHE A 37 -6.20 -9.08 5.29
N THR A 38 -7.34 -9.65 5.64
CA THR A 38 -7.95 -10.83 5.05
C THR A 38 -8.42 -10.57 3.62
N PRO A 39 -8.55 -11.60 2.77
CA PRO A 39 -9.03 -11.44 1.40
C PRO A 39 -10.48 -10.97 1.27
N LEU A 40 -11.30 -11.22 2.29
CA LEU A 40 -12.74 -10.93 2.25
C LEU A 40 -13.09 -9.57 2.83
N GLU A 41 -12.17 -8.93 3.57
CA GLU A 41 -12.46 -7.64 4.16
C GLU A 41 -12.37 -6.49 3.16
N ASP A 42 -13.15 -5.46 3.47
CA ASP A 42 -13.12 -4.17 2.79
C ASP A 42 -12.55 -3.12 3.75
N VAL A 43 -11.58 -2.37 3.24
CA VAL A 43 -10.94 -1.23 3.89
C VAL A 43 -11.59 0.04 3.38
N ASP A 44 -11.94 0.97 4.27
CA ASP A 44 -12.46 2.28 3.88
C ASP A 44 -11.46 3.03 2.98
N ASP A 45 -11.91 3.42 1.79
CA ASP A 45 -11.12 4.11 0.78
C ASP A 45 -10.50 5.41 1.34
N ASN A 46 -11.26 6.16 2.15
CA ASN A 46 -10.78 7.39 2.74
C ASN A 46 -9.60 7.14 3.69
N HIS A 47 -9.62 5.99 4.36
CA HIS A 47 -8.61 5.66 5.35
C HIS A 47 -7.29 5.26 4.69
N ILE A 48 -7.35 4.44 3.64
CA ILE A 48 -6.16 4.09 2.86
C ILE A 48 -5.61 5.28 2.08
N PHE A 49 -6.45 6.15 1.51
CA PHE A 49 -5.98 7.36 0.82
C PHE A 49 -5.28 8.33 1.77
N LYS A 50 -5.81 8.49 2.99
CA LYS A 50 -5.15 9.26 4.04
C LYS A 50 -3.78 8.67 4.41
N LEU A 51 -3.67 7.34 4.53
CA LEU A 51 -2.39 6.69 4.79
C LEU A 51 -1.37 6.96 3.69
N ILE A 52 -1.75 6.80 2.42
CA ILE A 52 -0.85 7.05 1.28
C ILE A 52 -0.40 8.52 1.24
N GLN A 53 -1.29 9.47 1.52
CA GLN A 53 -0.92 10.88 1.63
C GLN A 53 0.12 11.13 2.74
N ILE A 54 0.00 10.45 3.88
CA ILE A 54 0.94 10.58 4.99
C ILE A 54 2.29 9.95 4.65
N ILE A 55 2.30 8.78 3.99
CA ILE A 55 3.53 8.14 3.52
C ILE A 55 4.26 9.08 2.55
N ALA A 56 3.53 9.64 1.56
CA ALA A 56 4.11 10.56 0.59
C ALA A 56 4.80 11.76 1.27
N ASN A 57 4.14 12.35 2.26
CA ASN A 57 4.70 13.45 3.05
C ASN A 57 5.94 13.02 3.86
N ASN A 58 5.93 11.83 4.47
CA ASN A 58 7.05 11.33 5.28
C ASN A 58 8.29 11.01 4.44
N VAL A 59 8.11 10.64 3.17
CA VAL A 59 9.22 10.33 2.23
C VAL A 59 9.54 11.48 1.28
N ASN A 60 8.92 12.64 1.49
CA ASN A 60 9.12 13.87 0.70
C ASN A 60 8.91 13.66 -0.81
N THR A 61 7.85 12.94 -1.18
CA THR A 61 7.42 12.73 -2.57
C THR A 61 6.00 13.25 -2.77
N SER A 62 5.59 13.45 -4.03
CA SER A 62 4.19 13.76 -4.32
C SER A 62 3.31 12.52 -4.19
N VAL A 63 2.04 12.71 -3.81
CA VAL A 63 1.09 11.59 -3.71
C VAL A 63 0.88 10.91 -5.07
N ASN A 64 0.97 11.67 -6.17
CA ASN A 64 0.82 11.15 -7.52
C ASN A 64 2.00 10.25 -7.91
N ASP A 65 3.22 10.67 -7.61
CA ASP A 65 4.41 9.85 -7.90
C ASP A 65 4.39 8.56 -7.08
N LEU A 66 3.96 8.64 -5.81
CA LEU A 66 3.79 7.45 -4.97
C LEU A 66 2.74 6.50 -5.55
N TRP A 67 1.58 7.01 -6.00
CA TRP A 67 0.56 6.18 -6.65
C TRP A 67 1.05 5.55 -7.94
N GLN A 68 1.85 6.27 -8.74
CA GLN A 68 2.42 5.72 -9.96
C GLN A 68 3.31 4.52 -9.63
N VAL A 69 4.24 4.67 -8.67
CA VAL A 69 5.14 3.58 -8.27
C VAL A 69 4.37 2.39 -7.67
N ILE A 70 3.36 2.65 -6.85
CA ILE A 70 2.48 1.60 -6.30
C ILE A 70 1.76 0.86 -7.44
N GLY A 71 1.24 1.59 -8.43
CA GLY A 71 0.54 1.02 -9.58
C GLY A 71 1.43 0.16 -10.45
N GLU A 72 2.64 0.63 -10.77
CA GLU A 72 3.64 -0.11 -11.54
C GLU A 72 4.05 -1.42 -10.82
N ASN A 73 4.29 -1.36 -9.51
CA ASN A 73 4.61 -2.54 -8.72
C ASN A 73 3.42 -3.52 -8.65
N ASN A 74 2.21 -3.01 -8.45
CA ASN A 74 0.99 -3.83 -8.47
C ASN A 74 0.85 -4.62 -9.78
N LEU A 75 1.12 -4.01 -10.93
CA LEU A 75 1.05 -4.70 -12.22
C LEU A 75 2.02 -5.88 -12.28
N ASN A 76 3.26 -5.70 -11.80
CA ASN A 76 4.25 -6.76 -11.75
C ASN A 76 3.81 -7.90 -10.83
N ILE A 77 3.34 -7.58 -9.62
CA ILE A 77 2.86 -8.58 -8.65
C ILE A 77 1.65 -9.34 -9.22
N PHE A 78 0.69 -8.66 -9.84
CA PHE A 78 -0.45 -9.33 -10.45
C PHE A 78 -0.06 -10.21 -11.64
N ALA A 79 0.92 -9.80 -12.44
CA ALA A 79 1.43 -10.62 -13.53
C ALA A 79 2.15 -11.89 -13.02
N GLU A 80 2.88 -11.77 -11.90
CA GLU A 80 3.56 -12.90 -11.24
C GLU A 80 2.58 -13.87 -10.56
N ASP A 81 1.62 -13.36 -9.78
CA ASP A 81 0.66 -14.15 -9.03
C ASP A 81 -0.45 -14.75 -9.91
N TYR A 82 -0.81 -14.05 -11.00
CA TYR A 82 -1.93 -14.39 -11.88
C TYR A 82 -1.57 -14.41 -13.36
N PRO A 83 -0.51 -15.13 -13.78
CA PRO A 83 0.06 -15.05 -15.13
C PRO A 83 -0.91 -15.44 -16.24
N VAL A 84 -1.95 -16.23 -15.93
CA VAL A 84 -2.98 -16.64 -16.89
C VAL A 84 -3.81 -15.45 -17.41
N PHE A 85 -3.99 -14.41 -16.59
CA PHE A 85 -4.77 -13.22 -16.96
C PHE A 85 -4.00 -12.20 -17.81
N PHE A 86 -2.67 -12.38 -17.96
CA PHE A 86 -1.77 -11.48 -18.68
C PHE A 86 -1.20 -12.12 -19.97
N LYS A 87 -1.90 -13.13 -20.51
CA LYS A 87 -1.56 -13.79 -21.78
C LYS A 87 -2.34 -13.22 -22.96
#